data_AF-G0N890-F1
#
_entry.id   AF-G0N890-F1
#
_cell.length_a   1.000
_cell.length_b   1.000
_cell.length_c   1.000
_cell.angle_alpha   90.00
_cell.angle_beta   90.00
_cell.angle_gamma   90.00
#
_symmetry.space_group_name_H-M   'P 1'
#
loop_
_entity.id
_entity.type
_entity.pdbx_description
1 polymer ?
#
loop_
_entity_poly.entity_id
_entity_poly.type
_entity_poly.pdbx_seq_one_letter_code
_entity_poly.pdbx_strand_id
1 'polypeptide(L)'
;MPYLNKENKEGFLYCLFEQKSTGPVAHGKLKEYLGEESSTIEEVTTLFQKFDDGTFTFEYPRKLLLVEKLEFKKHTILEVCDIFGTHVSDLENPEAFPESNFSRVVDCFKHGLGMEEFCNALWEELMRRKLEENTEWNYCTRDFLNGFIHCLKYQERDQEEIYEELKKLTRREAYTLEDVAEVIDTIINEDVLVEKGYDFSTLPEHIVDCYLGYTDVCSRVHIRSTCKVFNSIDKFLFDMEAIHVNFGNKLLRIVGIDDVVEKKNQILDFKNTSSLITKHCLIHENENVWLERGIGEDYFYRKFKQLWNSLRNLKSKQLKQFRLSFEDDFTGTEMVTRMFERLEELPVEKLFIYSGGREISNEIIMKFKPFALKKIAIYSTYPLRRDFFSSFHLFVSNEFISNGTCHVRVLHRLWFLKFARIRTETMTKNEILGILGMILMKSEITDEIDFREIKIEMNHIPDDVYDAINIEFETFNQRNTENPRFAEFPFPEPNQDKKLKVALFGNICWFRGPNYKYGEMEAVEKELEENLARAGSRNGIPMHKDAFTQKTYTRAKGYELEVEEEGEKFEQEVLPDPVEAVAEELDIIL
;
A
#
# COMPACT_ATOMS: atom_id res chain seq x y z
N MET A 1 -22.38 -7.47 -10.30
CA MET A 1 -22.25 -7.70 -11.75
C MET A 1 -21.72 -9.10 -12.00
N PRO A 2 -22.58 -10.08 -12.36
CA PRO A 2 -22.22 -11.47 -12.50
C PRO A 2 -21.77 -11.66 -13.95
N TYR A 3 -20.48 -11.45 -14.15
CA TYR A 3 -19.82 -11.68 -15.42
C TYR A 3 -19.69 -13.20 -15.64
N LEU A 4 -20.21 -13.74 -16.75
CA LEU A 4 -19.97 -15.15 -17.13
C LEU A 4 -18.52 -15.30 -17.62
N ASN A 5 -17.59 -15.31 -16.68
CA ASN A 5 -16.23 -15.74 -16.97
C ASN A 5 -16.21 -17.22 -17.38
N LYS A 6 -15.05 -17.67 -17.84
CA LYS A 6 -14.83 -19.05 -18.26
C LYS A 6 -15.29 -20.06 -17.20
N GLU A 7 -14.97 -19.85 -15.93
CA GLU A 7 -15.31 -20.78 -14.83
C GLU A 7 -16.83 -20.86 -14.59
N ASN A 8 -17.53 -19.72 -14.63
CA ASN A 8 -18.98 -19.68 -14.52
C ASN A 8 -19.66 -20.42 -15.69
N LYS A 9 -19.16 -20.26 -16.91
CA LYS A 9 -19.63 -21.06 -18.07
C LYS A 9 -19.38 -22.56 -17.87
N GLU A 10 -18.20 -22.92 -17.37
CA GLU A 10 -17.86 -24.31 -17.07
C GLU A 10 -18.78 -24.92 -16.00
N GLY A 11 -19.13 -24.17 -14.96
CA GLY A 11 -20.08 -24.59 -13.92
C GLY A 11 -21.50 -24.79 -14.44
N PHE A 12 -21.97 -23.87 -15.30
CA PHE A 12 -23.27 -24.01 -15.97
C PHE A 12 -23.32 -25.29 -16.82
N LEU A 13 -22.28 -25.50 -17.62
CA LEU A 13 -22.16 -26.69 -18.48
C LEU A 13 -22.01 -27.98 -17.67
N TYR A 14 -21.31 -27.94 -16.53
CA TYR A 14 -21.18 -29.07 -15.63
C TYR A 14 -22.53 -29.48 -15.01
N CYS A 15 -23.38 -28.52 -14.66
CA CYS A 15 -24.75 -28.81 -14.22
C CYS A 15 -25.54 -29.60 -15.27
N LEU A 16 -25.43 -29.22 -16.55
CA LEU A 16 -26.10 -29.92 -17.65
C LEU A 16 -25.50 -31.31 -17.91
N PHE A 17 -24.18 -31.44 -17.72
CA PHE A 17 -23.46 -32.70 -17.79
C PHE A 17 -23.93 -33.70 -16.72
N GLU A 18 -24.04 -33.26 -15.46
CA GLU A 18 -24.56 -34.10 -14.35
C GLU A 18 -25.98 -34.60 -14.64
N GLN A 19 -26.79 -33.77 -15.29
CA GLN A 19 -28.14 -34.10 -15.76
C GLN A 19 -28.18 -34.96 -17.04
N LYS A 20 -27.03 -35.49 -17.48
CA LYS A 20 -26.88 -36.36 -18.66
C LYS A 20 -27.30 -35.71 -19.98
N SER A 21 -27.18 -34.38 -20.09
CA SER A 21 -27.31 -33.69 -21.37
C SER A 21 -26.14 -34.04 -22.30
N THR A 22 -26.34 -33.98 -23.62
CA THR A 22 -25.23 -34.10 -24.58
C THR A 22 -24.60 -32.74 -24.86
N GLY A 23 -23.33 -32.71 -25.28
CA GLY A 23 -22.64 -31.46 -25.65
C GLY A 23 -23.44 -30.54 -26.60
N PRO A 24 -24.04 -31.05 -27.69
CA PRO A 24 -24.90 -30.25 -28.57
C PRO A 24 -26.14 -29.66 -27.89
N VAL A 25 -26.79 -30.42 -27.00
CA VAL A 25 -27.95 -29.95 -26.24
C VAL A 25 -27.54 -28.89 -25.22
N ALA A 26 -26.40 -29.10 -24.55
CA ALA A 26 -25.87 -28.16 -23.58
C ALA A 26 -25.43 -26.84 -24.23
N HIS A 27 -24.80 -26.90 -25.41
CA HIS A 27 -24.51 -25.73 -26.24
C HIS A 27 -25.78 -24.96 -26.60
N GLY A 28 -26.84 -25.66 -27.03
CA GLY A 28 -28.14 -25.05 -27.33
C GLY A 28 -28.75 -24.34 -26.13
N LYS A 29 -28.76 -24.97 -24.96
CA LYS A 29 -29.28 -24.38 -23.71
C LYS A 29 -28.44 -23.19 -23.22
N LEU A 30 -27.11 -23.27 -23.33
CA LEU A 30 -26.23 -22.16 -22.97
C LEU A 30 -26.47 -20.96 -23.90
N LYS A 31 -26.62 -21.20 -25.21
CA LYS A 31 -26.94 -20.17 -26.20
C LYS A 31 -28.31 -19.55 -25.97
N GLU A 32 -29.30 -20.36 -25.58
CA GLU A 32 -30.64 -19.88 -25.20
C GLU A 32 -30.58 -19.00 -23.96
N TYR A 33 -29.89 -19.45 -22.91
CA TYR A 33 -29.71 -18.70 -21.66
C TYR A 33 -29.00 -17.35 -21.88
N LEU A 34 -27.95 -17.32 -22.70
CA LEU A 34 -27.17 -16.11 -22.97
C LEU A 34 -27.78 -15.22 -24.07
N GLY A 35 -28.74 -15.73 -24.84
CA GLY A 35 -29.28 -15.09 -26.03
C GLY A 35 -28.31 -14.98 -27.22
N GLU A 36 -27.05 -15.37 -27.06
CA GLU A 36 -26.03 -15.38 -28.11
C GLU A 36 -24.99 -16.50 -27.91
N GLU A 37 -24.16 -16.72 -28.93
CA GLU A 37 -23.18 -17.80 -28.93
C GLU A 37 -21.88 -17.37 -28.25
N SER A 38 -21.66 -17.86 -27.02
CA SER A 38 -20.47 -17.54 -26.21
C SER A 38 -19.32 -18.55 -26.31
N SER A 39 -19.62 -19.73 -26.86
CA SER A 39 -18.69 -20.86 -27.03
C SER A 39 -19.13 -21.70 -28.21
N THR A 40 -18.17 -22.29 -28.93
CA THR A 40 -18.51 -23.15 -30.07
C THR A 40 -18.95 -24.53 -29.59
N ILE A 41 -19.67 -25.27 -30.45
CA ILE A 41 -20.08 -26.63 -30.14
C ILE A 41 -18.87 -27.56 -29.90
N GLU A 42 -17.75 -27.32 -30.58
CA GLU A 42 -16.50 -28.07 -30.40
C GLU A 42 -15.88 -27.79 -29.02
N GLU A 43 -15.90 -26.54 -28.56
CA GLU A 43 -15.42 -26.17 -27.22
C GLU A 43 -16.24 -26.85 -26.13
N VAL A 44 -17.57 -26.80 -26.23
CA VAL A 44 -18.48 -27.47 -25.29
C VAL A 44 -18.30 -28.98 -25.32
N THR A 45 -18.20 -29.59 -26.51
CA THR A 45 -18.00 -31.04 -26.64
C THR A 45 -16.66 -31.47 -26.06
N THR A 46 -15.60 -30.69 -26.28
CA THR A 46 -14.28 -30.95 -25.68
C THR A 46 -14.32 -30.86 -24.16
N LEU A 47 -15.05 -29.88 -23.61
CA LEU A 47 -15.22 -29.77 -22.16
C LEU A 47 -16.01 -30.96 -21.59
N PHE A 48 -17.09 -31.39 -22.23
CA PHE A 48 -17.85 -32.58 -21.83
C PHE A 48 -17.00 -33.84 -21.85
N GLN A 49 -16.13 -34.00 -22.85
CA GLN A 49 -15.19 -35.12 -22.90
C GLN A 49 -14.25 -35.12 -21.68
N LYS A 50 -13.79 -33.93 -21.24
CA LYS A 50 -12.97 -33.78 -20.03
C LYS A 50 -13.73 -34.12 -18.75
N PHE A 51 -15.03 -33.86 -18.72
CA PHE A 51 -15.88 -34.27 -17.60
C PHE A 51 -16.05 -35.80 -17.57
N ASP A 52 -16.35 -36.41 -18.73
CA ASP A 52 -16.54 -37.86 -18.87
C ASP A 52 -15.28 -38.66 -18.54
N ASP A 53 -14.10 -38.20 -18.98
CA ASP A 53 -12.83 -38.90 -18.74
C ASP A 53 -12.18 -38.55 -17.39
N GLY A 54 -12.79 -37.65 -16.61
CA GLY A 54 -12.28 -37.19 -15.32
C GLY A 54 -10.98 -36.38 -15.41
N THR A 55 -10.59 -35.90 -16.59
CA THR A 55 -9.39 -35.06 -16.77
C THR A 55 -9.64 -33.58 -16.55
N PHE A 56 -10.91 -33.19 -16.35
CA PHE A 56 -11.24 -31.83 -15.93
C PHE A 56 -10.61 -31.55 -14.57
N THR A 57 -9.78 -30.52 -14.54
CA THR A 57 -9.11 -30.04 -13.33
C THR A 57 -9.43 -28.57 -13.18
N PHE A 58 -9.74 -28.18 -11.95
CA PHE A 58 -9.91 -26.78 -11.62
C PHE A 58 -8.53 -26.13 -11.55
N GLU A 59 -8.32 -25.10 -12.36
CA GLU A 59 -7.16 -24.23 -12.19
C GLU A 59 -7.44 -23.30 -11.01
N TYR A 60 -6.50 -23.24 -10.05
CA TYR A 60 -6.66 -22.28 -8.98
C TYR A 60 -6.52 -20.85 -9.52
N PRO A 61 -7.43 -19.93 -9.14
CA PRO A 61 -7.38 -18.57 -9.63
C PRO A 61 -6.07 -17.90 -9.18
N ARG A 62 -5.44 -17.17 -10.10
CA ARG A 62 -4.23 -16.40 -9.78
C ARG A 62 -4.53 -15.28 -8.78
N LYS A 63 -5.74 -14.73 -8.81
CA LYS A 63 -6.21 -13.67 -7.92
C LYS A 63 -7.52 -14.13 -7.27
N LEU A 64 -7.50 -14.36 -5.97
CA LEU A 64 -8.65 -14.80 -5.19
C LEU A 64 -9.23 -13.64 -4.40
N LEU A 65 -10.55 -13.46 -4.37
CA LEU A 65 -11.22 -12.52 -3.48
C LEU A 65 -11.39 -13.18 -2.12
N LEU A 66 -10.68 -12.68 -1.09
CA LEU A 66 -10.72 -13.21 0.28
C LEU A 66 -11.84 -12.59 1.12
N VAL A 67 -12.07 -11.30 0.92
CA VAL A 67 -13.02 -10.50 1.68
C VAL A 67 -13.68 -9.53 0.71
N GLU A 68 -15.01 -9.47 0.76
CA GLU A 68 -15.82 -8.53 0.00
C GLU A 68 -16.55 -7.60 0.96
N LYS A 69 -16.36 -6.28 0.81
CA LYS A 69 -17.02 -5.27 1.68
C LYS A 69 -16.87 -5.55 3.18
N LEU A 70 -15.68 -6.01 3.59
CA LEU A 70 -15.34 -6.37 4.98
C LEU A 70 -15.96 -7.64 5.52
N GLU A 71 -16.69 -8.37 4.69
CA GLU A 71 -17.27 -9.65 5.03
C GLU A 71 -16.54 -10.74 4.26
N PHE A 72 -16.20 -11.85 4.92
CA PHE A 72 -15.71 -13.04 4.23
C PHE A 72 -16.79 -14.10 4.22
N LYS A 73 -16.85 -14.85 3.12
CA LYS A 73 -17.86 -15.89 2.90
C LYS A 73 -17.28 -17.27 3.15
N LYS A 74 -18.16 -18.24 3.44
CA LYS A 74 -17.78 -19.62 3.73
C LYS A 74 -16.98 -20.27 2.61
N HIS A 75 -17.47 -20.18 1.38
CA HIS A 75 -16.74 -20.68 0.22
C HIS A 75 -15.32 -20.10 0.11
N THR A 76 -15.10 -18.83 0.49
CA THR A 76 -13.78 -18.20 0.40
C THR A 76 -12.78 -18.82 1.35
N ILE A 77 -13.22 -19.11 2.59
CA ILE A 77 -12.42 -19.86 3.56
C ILE A 77 -12.11 -21.25 3.00
N LEU A 78 -13.12 -21.93 2.47
CA LEU A 78 -12.97 -23.27 1.90
C LEU A 78 -11.98 -23.29 0.72
N GLU A 79 -11.99 -22.29 -0.16
CA GLU A 79 -11.05 -22.17 -1.27
C GLU A 79 -9.62 -21.96 -0.79
N VAL A 80 -9.40 -21.12 0.23
CA VAL A 80 -8.07 -20.96 0.82
C VAL A 80 -7.59 -22.28 1.45
N CYS A 81 -8.47 -22.99 2.16
CA CYS A 81 -8.17 -24.32 2.68
C CYS A 81 -7.78 -25.29 1.56
N ASP A 82 -8.47 -25.29 0.43
CA ASP A 82 -8.19 -26.21 -0.68
C ASP A 82 -6.89 -25.83 -1.41
N ILE A 83 -6.60 -24.53 -1.55
CA ILE A 83 -5.36 -24.03 -2.17
C ILE A 83 -4.12 -24.39 -1.35
N PHE A 84 -4.19 -24.25 -0.02
CA PHE A 84 -3.03 -24.34 0.87
C PHE A 84 -2.99 -25.62 1.72
N GLY A 85 -4.08 -26.37 1.81
CA GLY A 85 -4.26 -27.53 2.68
C GLY A 85 -4.06 -28.88 1.99
N THR A 86 -3.33 -28.93 0.87
CA THR A 86 -3.36 -30.05 -0.08
C THR A 86 -2.82 -31.41 0.42
N HIS A 87 -2.43 -31.57 1.68
CA HIS A 87 -2.14 -32.90 2.24
C HIS A 87 -2.55 -32.99 3.71
N VAL A 88 -3.80 -33.45 3.95
CA VAL A 88 -4.25 -33.87 5.30
C VAL A 88 -3.34 -34.98 5.84
N SER A 89 -2.70 -35.77 4.98
CA SER A 89 -1.70 -36.77 5.35
C SER A 89 -0.47 -36.19 6.06
N ASP A 90 -0.15 -34.91 5.88
CA ASP A 90 0.95 -34.25 6.62
C ASP A 90 0.55 -33.88 8.06
N LEU A 91 -0.73 -34.08 8.45
CA LEU A 91 -1.29 -33.76 9.76
C LEU A 91 -1.32 -34.97 10.73
N GLU A 92 -0.80 -36.13 10.32
CA GLU A 92 -0.84 -37.40 11.06
C GLU A 92 -0.01 -37.37 12.36
N ASN A 93 0.85 -36.38 12.58
CA ASN A 93 1.57 -36.20 13.85
C ASN A 93 1.18 -34.88 14.55
N PRO A 94 0.25 -34.91 15.54
CA PRO A 94 -0.18 -33.75 16.30
C PRO A 94 0.94 -33.04 17.07
N GLU A 95 2.03 -33.73 17.40
CA GLU A 95 3.19 -33.14 18.10
C GLU A 95 4.13 -32.39 17.15
N ALA A 96 4.08 -32.67 15.84
CA ALA A 96 4.84 -31.95 14.80
C ALA A 96 4.05 -30.77 14.19
N PHE A 97 2.80 -30.56 14.62
CA PHE A 97 1.87 -29.57 14.10
C PHE A 97 2.37 -28.12 14.10
N PRO A 98 3.16 -27.65 15.11
CA PRO A 98 3.74 -26.30 15.10
C PRO A 98 4.70 -26.05 13.92
N GLU A 99 5.22 -27.10 13.29
CA GLU A 99 6.15 -26.99 12.15
C GLU A 99 5.50 -27.28 10.78
N SER A 100 4.21 -27.62 10.75
CA SER A 100 3.50 -27.92 9.51
C SER A 100 3.47 -26.69 8.58
N ASN A 101 3.43 -26.93 7.27
CA ASN A 101 3.20 -25.89 6.25
C ASN A 101 1.95 -25.04 6.56
N PHE A 102 1.03 -25.58 7.36
CA PHE A 102 -0.24 -24.97 7.66
C PHE A 102 -0.20 -23.95 8.81
N SER A 103 0.49 -24.23 9.93
CA SER A 103 0.74 -23.19 10.94
C SER A 103 1.39 -21.97 10.29
N ARG A 104 2.28 -22.20 9.33
CA ARG A 104 2.92 -21.13 8.55
C ARG A 104 1.94 -20.34 7.70
N VAL A 105 0.93 -20.96 7.10
CA VAL A 105 -0.12 -20.26 6.32
C VAL A 105 -0.90 -19.32 7.23
N VAL A 106 -1.40 -19.83 8.35
CA VAL A 106 -2.17 -19.05 9.32
C VAL A 106 -1.31 -17.96 9.93
N ASP A 107 -0.06 -18.26 10.30
CA ASP A 107 0.88 -17.27 10.83
C ASP A 107 1.21 -16.19 9.78
N CYS A 108 1.32 -16.54 8.49
CA CYS A 108 1.46 -15.57 7.41
C CYS A 108 0.27 -14.62 7.34
N PHE A 109 -0.96 -15.13 7.46
CA PHE A 109 -2.17 -14.29 7.48
C PHE A 109 -2.36 -13.52 8.79
N LYS A 110 -1.90 -14.04 9.95
CA LYS A 110 -1.90 -13.32 11.23
C LYS A 110 -1.01 -12.06 11.18
N HIS A 111 0.05 -12.10 10.38
CA HIS A 111 0.86 -10.93 10.08
C HIS A 111 0.22 -10.01 9.00
N GLY A 112 -0.86 -10.46 8.35
CA GLY A 112 -1.70 -9.68 7.47
C GLY A 112 -2.54 -8.66 8.24
N LEU A 113 -2.51 -7.41 7.82
CA LEU A 113 -3.15 -6.33 8.57
C LEU A 113 -4.68 -6.48 8.59
N GLY A 114 -5.22 -6.72 9.79
CA GLY A 114 -6.65 -6.86 10.06
C GLY A 114 -7.24 -8.23 9.74
N MET A 115 -6.47 -9.21 9.27
CA MET A 115 -7.01 -10.52 8.85
C MET A 115 -7.28 -11.51 10.00
N GLU A 116 -7.35 -11.05 11.25
CA GLU A 116 -7.44 -11.93 12.44
C GLU A 116 -8.70 -12.79 12.44
N GLU A 117 -9.88 -12.19 12.22
CA GLU A 117 -11.14 -12.94 12.16
C GLU A 117 -11.17 -13.95 11.01
N PHE A 118 -10.63 -13.57 9.86
CA PHE A 118 -10.46 -14.47 8.72
C PHE A 118 -9.53 -15.64 9.08
N CYS A 119 -8.42 -15.38 9.79
CA CYS A 119 -7.51 -16.43 10.25
C CYS A 119 -8.19 -17.38 11.24
N ASN A 120 -9.01 -16.86 12.14
CA ASN A 120 -9.73 -17.67 13.11
C ASN A 120 -10.76 -18.56 12.41
N ALA A 121 -11.54 -18.03 11.48
CA ALA A 121 -12.48 -18.82 10.68
C ALA A 121 -11.76 -19.87 9.81
N LEU A 122 -10.61 -19.51 9.23
CA LEU A 122 -9.75 -20.44 8.49
C LEU A 122 -9.24 -21.57 9.39
N TRP A 123 -8.80 -21.25 10.59
CA TRP A 123 -8.32 -22.22 11.58
C TRP A 123 -9.44 -23.16 12.03
N GLU A 124 -10.60 -22.63 12.40
CA GLU A 124 -11.78 -23.38 12.82
C GLU A 124 -12.23 -24.38 11.74
N GLU A 125 -12.36 -23.92 10.50
CA GLU A 125 -12.75 -24.77 9.37
C GLU A 125 -11.74 -25.90 9.12
N LEU A 126 -10.45 -25.64 9.32
CA LEU A 126 -9.43 -26.67 9.12
C LEU A 126 -9.36 -27.68 10.25
N MET A 127 -9.57 -27.24 11.49
CA MET A 127 -9.73 -28.15 12.62
C MET A 127 -10.95 -29.04 12.43
N ARG A 128 -12.06 -28.49 11.92
CA ARG A 128 -13.26 -29.26 11.53
C ARG A 128 -12.93 -30.33 10.49
N ARG A 129 -12.25 -29.96 9.40
CA ARG A 129 -11.83 -30.92 8.34
C ARG A 129 -10.90 -32.02 8.84
N LYS A 130 -10.04 -31.72 9.82
CA LYS A 130 -9.16 -32.71 10.44
C LYS A 130 -9.97 -33.75 11.23
N LEU A 131 -11.05 -33.35 11.89
CA LEU A 131 -11.91 -34.24 12.66
C LEU A 131 -12.81 -35.11 11.78
N GLU A 132 -13.16 -34.64 10.59
CA GLU A 132 -14.03 -35.34 9.62
C GLU A 132 -13.28 -36.38 8.76
N GLU A 133 -12.29 -37.08 9.33
CA GLU A 133 -11.39 -38.03 8.66
C GLU A 133 -12.00 -38.75 7.44
N ASN A 134 -11.36 -38.61 6.27
CA ASN A 134 -11.59 -39.35 5.01
C ASN A 134 -12.68 -38.89 4.03
N THR A 135 -13.30 -37.72 4.16
CA THR A 135 -14.12 -37.19 3.05
C THR A 135 -13.26 -36.53 1.98
N GLU A 136 -13.13 -37.18 0.81
CA GLU A 136 -12.62 -36.52 -0.40
C GLU A 136 -13.63 -35.44 -0.84
N TRP A 137 -13.26 -34.18 -0.58
CA TRP A 137 -14.01 -33.00 -0.98
C TRP A 137 -13.71 -32.64 -2.44
N ASN A 138 -14.75 -32.25 -3.18
CA ASN A 138 -14.57 -31.69 -4.52
C ASN A 138 -14.27 -30.19 -4.39
N TYR A 139 -13.04 -29.78 -4.72
CA TYR A 139 -12.74 -28.36 -4.89
C TYR A 139 -13.52 -27.82 -6.08
N CYS A 140 -14.26 -26.74 -5.88
CA CYS A 140 -14.93 -25.97 -6.92
C CYS A 140 -14.69 -24.50 -6.63
N THR A 141 -14.37 -23.71 -7.65
CA THR A 141 -14.24 -22.26 -7.48
C THR A 141 -15.61 -21.63 -7.28
N ARG A 142 -15.66 -20.49 -6.60
CA ARG A 142 -16.86 -19.67 -6.43
C ARG A 142 -17.56 -19.40 -7.75
N ASP A 143 -16.79 -19.01 -8.77
CA ASP A 143 -17.36 -18.64 -10.05
C ASP A 143 -17.96 -19.85 -10.77
N PHE A 144 -17.35 -21.03 -10.64
CA PHE A 144 -17.93 -22.30 -11.10
C PHE A 144 -19.22 -22.65 -10.36
N LEU A 145 -19.25 -22.53 -9.03
CA LEU A 145 -20.45 -22.79 -8.23
C LEU A 145 -21.59 -21.81 -8.57
N ASN A 146 -21.26 -20.54 -8.78
CA ASN A 146 -22.23 -19.56 -9.29
C ASN A 146 -22.79 -20.02 -10.64
N GLY A 147 -21.94 -20.45 -11.58
CA GLY A 147 -22.36 -21.01 -12.87
C GLY A 147 -23.34 -22.18 -12.74
N PHE A 148 -23.08 -23.06 -11.79
CA PHE A 148 -23.96 -24.17 -11.47
C PHE A 148 -25.33 -23.68 -10.94
N ILE A 149 -25.34 -22.68 -10.03
CA ILE A 149 -26.55 -22.01 -9.54
C ILE A 149 -27.33 -21.38 -10.70
N HIS A 150 -26.65 -20.68 -11.63
CA HIS A 150 -27.28 -20.08 -12.80
C HIS A 150 -28.03 -21.13 -13.64
N CYS A 151 -27.43 -22.30 -13.87
CA CYS A 151 -28.07 -23.36 -14.64
C CYS A 151 -29.31 -23.92 -13.93
N LEU A 152 -29.23 -24.18 -12.63
CA LEU A 152 -30.39 -24.67 -11.88
C LEU A 152 -31.49 -23.61 -11.79
N LYS A 153 -31.13 -22.34 -11.63
CA LYS A 153 -32.10 -21.25 -11.60
C LYS A 153 -32.78 -21.04 -12.95
N TYR A 154 -32.02 -21.17 -14.06
CA TYR A 154 -32.56 -21.18 -15.43
C TYR A 154 -33.61 -22.29 -15.64
N GLN A 155 -33.49 -23.39 -14.89
CA GLN A 155 -34.45 -24.50 -14.90
C GLN A 155 -35.62 -24.28 -13.92
N GLU A 156 -35.80 -23.06 -13.42
CA GLU A 156 -36.85 -22.66 -12.49
C GLU A 156 -36.83 -23.40 -11.14
N ARG A 157 -35.68 -23.95 -10.74
CA ARG A 157 -35.53 -24.53 -9.39
C ARG A 157 -35.62 -23.46 -8.31
N ASP A 158 -36.16 -23.87 -7.16
CA ASP A 158 -36.22 -23.02 -5.98
C ASP A 158 -34.88 -22.98 -5.22
N GLN A 159 -34.80 -22.11 -4.22
CA GLN A 159 -33.57 -21.82 -3.49
C GLN A 159 -33.08 -23.04 -2.69
N GLU A 160 -34.01 -23.78 -2.07
CA GLU A 160 -33.75 -24.98 -1.29
C GLU A 160 -33.25 -26.13 -2.17
N GLU A 161 -33.86 -26.35 -3.34
CA GLU A 161 -33.42 -27.33 -4.31
C GLU A 161 -32.01 -27.03 -4.81
N ILE A 162 -31.70 -25.76 -5.08
CA ILE A 162 -30.37 -25.33 -5.53
C ILE A 162 -29.32 -25.59 -4.44
N TYR A 163 -29.63 -25.23 -3.19
CA TYR A 163 -28.76 -25.46 -2.04
C TYR A 163 -28.43 -26.95 -1.87
N GLU A 164 -29.43 -27.84 -1.93
CA GLU A 164 -29.22 -29.29 -1.80
C GLU A 164 -28.39 -29.88 -2.95
N GLU A 165 -28.56 -29.39 -4.18
CA GLU A 165 -27.74 -29.83 -5.32
C GLU A 165 -26.27 -29.36 -5.19
N LEU A 166 -26.03 -28.14 -4.71
CA LEU A 166 -24.67 -27.67 -4.41
C LEU A 166 -24.00 -28.50 -3.32
N LYS A 167 -24.76 -28.87 -2.28
CA LYS A 167 -24.27 -29.71 -1.18
C LYS A 167 -23.87 -31.09 -1.67
N LYS A 168 -24.64 -31.69 -2.58
CA LYS A 168 -24.29 -32.95 -3.25
C LYS A 168 -23.03 -32.80 -4.11
N LEU A 169 -22.97 -31.75 -4.92
CA LEU A 169 -21.85 -31.48 -5.83
C LEU A 169 -20.51 -31.36 -5.09
N THR A 170 -20.49 -30.52 -4.05
CA THR A 170 -19.27 -30.22 -3.28
C THR A 170 -19.01 -31.24 -2.17
N ARG A 171 -19.99 -32.12 -1.91
CA ARG A 171 -20.03 -33.05 -0.77
C ARG A 171 -20.00 -32.35 0.59
N ARG A 172 -20.23 -31.03 0.64
CA ARG A 172 -20.21 -30.20 1.84
C ARG A 172 -21.14 -29.02 1.70
N GLU A 173 -21.36 -28.31 2.79
CA GLU A 173 -22.01 -27.01 2.70
C GLU A 173 -20.99 -25.94 2.27
N ALA A 174 -20.85 -25.73 0.96
CA ALA A 174 -19.98 -24.69 0.42
C ALA A 174 -20.64 -23.29 0.45
N TYR A 175 -21.97 -23.25 0.35
CA TYR A 175 -22.81 -22.06 0.36
C TYR A 175 -23.88 -22.26 1.43
N THR A 176 -24.23 -21.20 2.15
CA THR A 176 -25.46 -21.19 2.97
C THR A 176 -26.70 -21.00 2.09
N LEU A 177 -27.88 -21.20 2.66
CA LEU A 177 -29.13 -20.92 1.98
C LEU A 177 -29.22 -19.43 1.59
N GLU A 178 -28.73 -18.52 2.46
CA GLU A 178 -28.64 -17.09 2.20
C GLU A 178 -27.65 -16.75 1.07
N ASP A 179 -26.48 -17.41 1.03
CA ASP A 179 -25.51 -17.22 -0.05
C ASP A 179 -26.14 -17.57 -1.41
N VAL A 180 -26.94 -18.64 -1.47
CA VAL A 180 -27.69 -19.04 -2.68
C VAL A 180 -28.73 -17.99 -3.05
N ALA A 181 -29.49 -17.47 -2.07
CA ALA A 181 -30.44 -16.38 -2.30
C ALA A 181 -29.76 -15.15 -2.88
N GLU A 182 -28.62 -14.74 -2.34
CA GLU A 182 -27.88 -13.58 -2.82
C GLU A 182 -27.44 -13.76 -4.29
N VAL A 183 -26.95 -14.94 -4.66
CA VAL A 183 -26.61 -15.24 -6.07
C VAL A 183 -27.86 -15.19 -6.94
N ILE A 184 -28.97 -15.78 -6.51
CA ILE A 184 -30.25 -15.76 -7.25
C ILE A 184 -30.77 -14.33 -7.42
N ASP A 185 -30.75 -13.52 -6.37
CA ASP A 185 -31.17 -12.13 -6.42
C ASP A 185 -30.28 -11.33 -7.38
N THR A 186 -29.00 -11.65 -7.44
CA THR A 186 -28.08 -11.06 -8.43
C THR A 186 -28.49 -11.45 -9.85
N ILE A 187 -28.96 -12.69 -10.08
CA ILE A 187 -29.47 -13.16 -11.39
C ILE A 187 -30.76 -12.44 -11.80
N ILE A 188 -31.68 -12.24 -10.85
CA ILE A 188 -33.00 -11.67 -11.12
C ILE A 188 -32.91 -10.16 -11.34
N ASN A 189 -32.06 -9.47 -10.58
CA ASN A 189 -31.99 -8.01 -10.56
C ASN A 189 -30.95 -7.42 -11.53
N GLU A 190 -29.96 -8.21 -11.98
CA GLU A 190 -28.95 -7.76 -12.94
C GLU A 190 -29.19 -8.46 -14.29
N ASP A 191 -29.36 -7.71 -15.38
CA ASP A 191 -29.30 -8.27 -16.74
C ASP A 191 -28.01 -9.10 -16.86
N VAL A 192 -28.10 -10.37 -17.26
CA VAL A 192 -26.92 -11.22 -17.46
C VAL A 192 -26.08 -10.61 -18.59
N LEU A 193 -25.05 -9.86 -18.22
CA LEU A 193 -24.15 -9.23 -19.17
C LEU A 193 -23.21 -10.30 -19.72
N VAL A 194 -23.43 -10.72 -20.96
CA VAL A 194 -22.41 -11.40 -21.76
C VAL A 194 -21.26 -10.42 -21.96
N GLU A 195 -20.01 -10.91 -22.01
CA GLU A 195 -18.84 -10.08 -22.35
C GLU A 195 -18.97 -9.51 -23.76
N LYS A 196 -19.73 -8.42 -23.89
CA LYS A 196 -19.66 -7.52 -25.02
C LYS A 196 -18.50 -6.59 -24.73
N GLY A 197 -17.63 -6.37 -25.71
CA GLY A 197 -16.68 -5.27 -25.61
C GLY A 197 -17.45 -3.99 -25.34
N TYR A 198 -17.49 -3.53 -24.09
CA TYR A 198 -18.28 -2.37 -23.72
C TYR A 198 -17.62 -1.14 -24.32
N ASP A 199 -18.33 -0.53 -25.25
CA ASP A 199 -17.98 0.81 -25.67
C ASP A 199 -18.48 1.78 -24.60
N PHE A 200 -17.61 2.07 -23.62
CA PHE A 200 -17.87 3.07 -22.59
C PHE A 200 -18.26 4.44 -23.15
N SER A 201 -18.05 4.70 -24.44
CA SER A 201 -18.55 5.92 -25.07
C SER A 201 -20.06 6.02 -25.18
N THR A 202 -20.77 4.91 -24.96
CA THR A 202 -22.23 4.82 -25.04
C THR A 202 -22.93 4.98 -23.68
N LEU A 203 -22.19 4.95 -22.56
CA LEU A 203 -22.75 5.08 -21.22
C LEU A 203 -23.01 6.56 -20.87
N PRO A 204 -24.10 6.87 -20.15
CA PRO A 204 -24.33 8.22 -19.62
C PRO A 204 -23.18 8.68 -18.73
N GLU A 205 -22.78 9.95 -18.88
CA GLU A 205 -21.64 10.57 -18.18
C GLU A 205 -21.67 10.35 -16.66
N HIS A 206 -22.82 10.53 -16.01
CA HIS A 206 -22.96 10.33 -14.56
C HIS A 206 -22.72 8.89 -14.09
N ILE A 207 -23.02 7.87 -14.92
CA ILE A 207 -22.76 6.47 -14.60
C ILE A 207 -21.25 6.21 -14.67
N VAL A 208 -20.62 6.74 -15.72
CA VAL A 208 -19.17 6.67 -15.91
C VAL A 208 -18.43 7.36 -14.76
N ASP A 209 -18.92 8.51 -14.30
CA ASP A 209 -18.43 9.23 -13.12
C ASP A 209 -18.52 8.38 -11.84
N CYS A 210 -19.67 7.72 -11.60
CA CYS A 210 -19.81 6.81 -10.47
C CYS A 210 -18.76 5.68 -10.50
N TYR A 211 -18.54 5.04 -11.66
CA TYR A 211 -17.52 3.99 -11.79
C TYR A 211 -16.10 4.49 -11.52
N LEU A 212 -15.74 5.69 -11.99
CA LEU A 212 -14.44 6.29 -11.69
C LEU A 212 -14.23 6.46 -10.18
N GLY A 213 -15.27 6.86 -9.45
CA GLY A 213 -15.24 6.98 -7.99
C GLY A 213 -14.76 5.71 -7.28
N TYR A 214 -15.09 4.53 -7.82
CA TYR A 214 -14.76 3.23 -7.23
C TYR A 214 -13.51 2.55 -7.82
N THR A 215 -12.81 3.16 -8.77
CA THR A 215 -11.60 2.57 -9.39
C THR A 215 -10.33 3.07 -8.71
N ASP A 216 -9.32 2.20 -8.57
CA ASP A 216 -8.01 2.61 -8.07
C ASP A 216 -7.25 3.44 -9.09
N VAL A 217 -6.22 4.16 -8.66
CA VAL A 217 -5.50 5.11 -9.52
C VAL A 217 -4.86 4.46 -10.73
N CYS A 218 -4.34 3.23 -10.60
CA CYS A 218 -3.84 2.50 -11.78
C CYS A 218 -4.96 2.22 -12.79
N SER A 219 -6.14 1.80 -12.33
CA SER A 219 -7.31 1.56 -13.19
C SER A 219 -7.82 2.86 -13.81
N ARG A 220 -7.95 3.94 -13.04
CA ARG A 220 -8.36 5.27 -13.54
C ARG A 220 -7.45 5.75 -14.66
N VAL A 221 -6.13 5.66 -14.46
CA VAL A 221 -5.17 6.08 -15.49
C VAL A 221 -5.20 5.16 -16.71
N HIS A 222 -5.33 3.85 -16.52
CA HIS A 222 -5.43 2.91 -17.63
C HIS A 222 -6.69 3.16 -18.47
N ILE A 223 -7.85 3.30 -17.83
CA ILE A 223 -9.13 3.63 -18.46
C ILE A 223 -9.04 4.92 -19.28
N ARG A 224 -8.38 5.96 -18.75
CA ARG A 224 -8.12 7.21 -19.49
C ARG A 224 -7.29 6.98 -20.76
N SER A 225 -6.26 6.13 -20.67
CA SER A 225 -5.37 5.86 -21.80
C SER A 225 -6.06 5.12 -22.95
N THR A 226 -7.13 4.37 -22.66
CA THR A 226 -7.80 3.49 -23.62
C THR A 226 -9.17 3.99 -24.07
N CYS A 227 -9.84 4.89 -23.33
CA CYS A 227 -11.19 5.34 -23.69
C CYS A 227 -11.33 6.86 -23.86
N LYS A 228 -11.87 7.28 -25.01
CA LYS A 228 -12.06 8.69 -25.39
C LYS A 228 -13.13 9.41 -24.57
N VAL A 229 -14.21 8.73 -24.17
CA VAL A 229 -15.28 9.35 -23.38
C VAL A 229 -14.86 9.61 -21.94
N PHE A 230 -14.01 8.75 -21.37
CA PHE A 230 -13.36 9.09 -20.11
C PHE A 230 -12.47 10.33 -20.21
N ASN A 231 -11.78 10.55 -21.33
CA ASN A 231 -10.98 11.77 -21.52
C ASN A 231 -11.83 13.06 -21.55
N SER A 232 -13.14 12.99 -21.87
CA SER A 232 -14.03 14.17 -21.88
C SER A 232 -14.73 14.42 -20.55
N ILE A 233 -14.96 13.38 -19.74
CA ILE A 233 -15.66 13.43 -18.45
C ILE A 233 -14.71 13.81 -17.31
N ASP A 234 -13.41 13.53 -17.49
CA ASP A 234 -12.36 13.65 -16.49
C ASP A 234 -12.30 15.06 -15.85
N LYS A 235 -12.99 15.24 -14.73
CA LYS A 235 -12.67 16.24 -13.69
C LYS A 235 -12.03 15.57 -12.47
N PHE A 236 -12.18 14.25 -12.30
CA PHE A 236 -11.78 13.51 -11.10
C PHE A 236 -10.34 12.95 -11.11
N LEU A 237 -9.67 12.74 -12.26
CA LEU A 237 -8.19 12.60 -12.27
C LEU A 237 -7.49 13.98 -12.24
N PHE A 238 -8.21 15.07 -12.47
CA PHE A 238 -7.64 16.43 -12.49
C PHE A 238 -7.34 17.00 -11.10
N ASP A 239 -7.79 16.32 -10.04
CA ASP A 239 -7.59 16.72 -8.65
C ASP A 239 -6.52 15.90 -7.94
N MET A 240 -5.91 14.87 -8.56
CA MET A 240 -4.71 14.23 -8.01
C MET A 240 -3.52 15.19 -8.10
N GLU A 241 -3.52 16.19 -7.22
CA GLU A 241 -2.45 17.16 -7.04
C GLU A 241 -1.25 16.49 -6.39
N ALA A 242 -1.49 15.36 -5.71
CA ALA A 242 -0.48 14.76 -4.89
C ALA A 242 -0.62 13.25 -4.68
N ILE A 243 0.52 12.57 -4.66
CA ILE A 243 0.63 11.13 -4.46
C ILE A 243 1.65 10.85 -3.37
N HIS A 244 1.35 9.87 -2.53
CA HIS A 244 2.27 9.35 -1.53
C HIS A 244 2.51 7.86 -1.76
N VAL A 245 3.77 7.49 -2.02
CA VAL A 245 4.20 6.11 -2.10
C VAL A 245 5.03 5.76 -0.87
N ASN A 246 4.60 4.74 -0.14
CA ASN A 246 5.30 4.21 1.03
C ASN A 246 5.77 2.78 0.77
N PHE A 247 7.07 2.57 0.98
CA PHE A 247 7.77 1.29 0.97
C PHE A 247 8.20 0.93 2.40
N GLY A 248 7.68 -0.15 2.95
CA GLY A 248 8.06 -0.58 4.30
C GLY A 248 7.50 -1.96 4.64
N ASN A 249 8.17 -2.75 5.49
CA ASN A 249 7.64 -4.04 5.99
C ASN A 249 7.02 -4.98 4.93
N LYS A 250 7.66 -5.10 3.75
CA LYS A 250 7.13 -5.85 2.60
C LYS A 250 5.73 -5.38 2.16
N LEU A 251 5.49 -4.08 2.30
CA LEU A 251 4.28 -3.35 1.95
C LEU A 251 4.63 -2.30 0.90
N LEU A 252 3.78 -2.22 -0.13
CA LEU A 252 3.69 -1.09 -1.03
C LEU A 252 2.32 -0.46 -0.83
N ARG A 253 2.30 0.74 -0.24
CA ARG A 253 1.11 1.55 -0.08
C ARG A 253 1.20 2.76 -1.01
N ILE A 254 0.13 3.00 -1.74
CA ILE A 254 -0.04 4.16 -2.60
C ILE A 254 -1.21 4.95 -1.96
N VAL A 255 -1.10 6.25 -1.76
CA VAL A 255 -2.17 7.11 -1.20
C VAL A 255 -2.29 8.42 -1.99
N GLY A 256 -3.49 8.70 -2.51
CA GLY A 256 -3.87 9.98 -3.10
C GLY A 256 -4.30 10.90 -1.97
N ILE A 257 -3.93 12.17 -2.02
CA ILE A 257 -4.19 13.09 -0.90
C ILE A 257 -5.68 13.38 -0.68
N ASP A 258 -6.55 13.16 -1.67
CA ASP A 258 -7.97 13.52 -1.63
C ASP A 258 -8.88 12.41 -1.04
N ASP A 259 -8.46 11.79 0.06
CA ASP A 259 -9.23 10.82 0.86
C ASP A 259 -9.70 9.52 0.15
N VAL A 260 -9.34 9.30 -1.12
CA VAL A 260 -9.55 8.01 -1.79
C VAL A 260 -8.44 7.06 -1.38
N VAL A 261 -8.80 6.02 -0.63
CA VAL A 261 -7.84 4.98 -0.26
C VAL A 261 -7.40 4.21 -1.50
N GLU A 262 -6.19 4.51 -1.93
CA GLU A 262 -5.44 3.80 -2.94
C GLU A 262 -4.90 2.48 -2.35
N LYS A 263 -5.19 1.41 -3.06
CA LYS A 263 -4.54 0.09 -3.07
C LYS A 263 -3.31 -0.09 -2.15
N LYS A 264 -3.39 -1.06 -1.25
CA LYS A 264 -2.27 -1.50 -0.40
C LYS A 264 -1.88 -2.94 -0.76
N ASN A 265 -0.59 -3.18 -1.01
CA ASN A 265 -0.06 -4.48 -1.44
C ASN A 265 0.91 -5.00 -0.40
N GLN A 266 0.61 -6.12 0.26
CA GLN A 266 1.44 -6.76 1.28
C GLN A 266 1.95 -8.10 0.78
N ILE A 267 3.27 -8.28 0.72
CA ILE A 267 3.85 -9.57 0.34
C ILE A 267 3.80 -10.52 1.53
N LEU A 268 3.25 -11.70 1.29
CA LEU A 268 3.29 -12.85 2.17
C LEU A 268 4.32 -13.85 1.64
N ASP A 269 5.23 -14.29 2.51
CA ASP A 269 6.25 -15.29 2.17
C ASP A 269 5.82 -16.65 2.71
N PHE A 270 5.36 -17.53 1.83
CA PHE A 270 5.01 -18.90 2.20
C PHE A 270 6.23 -19.79 2.03
N LYS A 271 6.78 -20.30 3.15
CA LYS A 271 7.88 -21.28 3.14
C LYS A 271 7.31 -22.69 3.00
N ASN A 272 7.46 -23.29 1.83
CA ASN A 272 7.10 -24.70 1.63
C ASN A 272 8.15 -25.65 2.25
N THR A 273 7.79 -26.91 2.50
CA THR A 273 8.64 -28.01 2.99
C THR A 273 9.87 -28.23 2.10
N SER A 274 9.78 -27.94 0.81
CA SER A 274 10.87 -28.05 -0.16
C SER A 274 11.90 -26.92 -0.11
N SER A 275 11.87 -26.05 0.90
CA SER A 275 12.70 -24.84 1.03
C SER A 275 12.51 -23.76 -0.06
N LEU A 276 11.61 -23.98 -1.01
CA LEU A 276 11.17 -22.97 -1.97
C LEU A 276 10.18 -22.01 -1.28
N ILE A 277 10.51 -20.72 -1.32
CA ILE A 277 9.63 -19.65 -0.82
C ILE A 277 8.70 -19.24 -1.97
N THR A 278 7.41 -19.54 -1.84
CA THR A 278 6.40 -18.97 -2.74
C THR A 278 5.95 -17.64 -2.18
N LYS A 279 6.05 -16.58 -2.98
CA LYS A 279 5.60 -15.24 -2.59
C LYS A 279 4.19 -15.02 -3.09
N HIS A 280 3.33 -14.50 -2.22
CA HIS A 280 1.94 -14.13 -2.52
C HIS A 280 1.73 -12.67 -2.11
N CYS A 281 0.66 -12.03 -2.59
CA CYS A 281 0.37 -10.63 -2.27
C CYS A 281 -1.07 -10.49 -1.78
N LEU A 282 -1.25 -9.93 -0.59
CA LEU A 282 -2.54 -9.39 -0.16
C LEU A 282 -2.73 -7.98 -0.73
N ILE A 283 -3.81 -7.78 -1.45
CA ILE A 283 -4.17 -6.51 -2.06
C ILE A 283 -5.44 -6.01 -1.35
N HIS A 284 -5.28 -5.00 -0.49
CA HIS A 284 -6.41 -4.32 0.13
C HIS A 284 -6.83 -3.15 -0.76
N GLU A 285 -8.09 -3.15 -1.19
CA GLU A 285 -8.61 -2.21 -2.18
C GLU A 285 -10.12 -2.07 -2.01
N ASN A 286 -10.61 -0.85 -1.73
CA ASN A 286 -12.03 -0.54 -1.63
C ASN A 286 -12.82 -1.53 -0.76
N GLU A 287 -12.36 -1.73 0.48
CA GLU A 287 -12.99 -2.66 1.43
C GLU A 287 -12.89 -4.15 1.07
N ASN A 288 -12.27 -4.46 -0.05
CA ASN A 288 -12.02 -5.83 -0.48
C ASN A 288 -10.58 -6.22 -0.18
N VAL A 289 -10.36 -7.51 0.04
CA VAL A 289 -9.03 -8.09 0.18
C VAL A 289 -8.87 -9.18 -0.85
N TRP A 290 -7.85 -9.06 -1.70
CA TRP A 290 -7.52 -10.06 -2.71
C TRP A 290 -6.20 -10.75 -2.38
N LEU A 291 -6.06 -12.01 -2.74
CA LEU A 291 -4.83 -12.76 -2.71
C LEU A 291 -4.32 -13.01 -4.13
N GLU A 292 -3.23 -12.36 -4.52
CA GLU A 292 -2.53 -12.63 -5.78
C GLU A 292 -1.40 -13.66 -5.53
N ARG A 293 -1.48 -14.80 -6.22
CA ARG A 293 -0.55 -15.93 -6.05
C ARG A 293 0.67 -15.84 -6.95
N GLY A 294 1.76 -16.49 -6.52
CA GLY A 294 2.92 -16.78 -7.37
C GLY A 294 3.62 -15.52 -7.86
N ILE A 295 3.77 -14.52 -6.99
CA ILE A 295 4.42 -13.28 -7.37
C ILE A 295 5.95 -13.44 -7.36
N GLY A 296 6.62 -12.84 -8.34
CA GLY A 296 8.08 -12.82 -8.40
C GLY A 296 8.69 -11.77 -7.48
N GLU A 297 10.01 -11.79 -7.31
CA GLU A 297 10.73 -10.81 -6.47
C GLU A 297 10.53 -9.35 -6.95
N ASP A 298 10.36 -9.17 -8.26
CA ASP A 298 10.13 -7.88 -8.90
C ASP A 298 8.65 -7.41 -8.82
N TYR A 299 7.80 -8.02 -7.99
CA TYR A 299 6.38 -7.68 -7.95
C TYR A 299 6.14 -6.19 -7.64
N PHE A 300 6.73 -5.67 -6.58
CA PHE A 300 6.62 -4.24 -6.24
C PHE A 300 7.20 -3.34 -7.31
N TYR A 301 8.31 -3.73 -7.93
CA TYR A 301 8.84 -3.00 -9.07
C TYR A 301 7.83 -2.93 -10.22
N ARG A 302 7.18 -4.05 -10.59
CA ARG A 302 6.18 -4.07 -11.66
C ARG A 302 4.98 -3.18 -11.32
N LYS A 303 4.44 -3.26 -10.10
CA LYS A 303 3.30 -2.43 -9.67
C LYS A 303 3.68 -0.96 -9.59
N PHE A 304 4.82 -0.63 -9.00
CA PHE A 304 5.33 0.74 -8.93
C PHE A 304 5.63 1.30 -10.32
N LYS A 305 6.23 0.52 -11.22
CA LYS A 305 6.49 0.92 -12.61
C LYS A 305 5.20 1.14 -13.39
N GLN A 306 4.18 0.29 -13.18
CA GLN A 306 2.86 0.47 -13.78
C GLN A 306 2.23 1.80 -13.34
N LEU A 307 2.24 2.08 -12.03
CA LEU A 307 1.83 3.37 -11.50
C LEU A 307 2.65 4.51 -12.11
N TRP A 308 3.99 4.40 -12.08
CA TRP A 308 4.88 5.44 -12.59
C TRP A 308 4.63 5.80 -14.05
N ASN A 309 4.52 4.78 -14.90
CA ASN A 309 4.18 4.94 -16.32
C ASN A 309 2.80 5.56 -16.50
N SER A 310 1.86 5.19 -15.64
CA SER A 310 0.52 5.77 -15.61
C SER A 310 0.60 7.27 -15.31
N LEU A 311 1.27 7.67 -14.23
CA LEU A 311 1.44 9.08 -13.84
C LEU A 311 2.14 9.91 -14.91
N ARG A 312 3.15 9.34 -15.56
CA ARG A 312 3.88 10.01 -16.64
C ARG A 312 3.00 10.34 -17.85
N ASN A 313 2.01 9.50 -18.14
CA ASN A 313 1.14 9.64 -19.31
C ASN A 313 -0.02 10.63 -19.07
N LEU A 314 -0.10 11.28 -17.90
CA LEU A 314 -1.07 12.32 -17.61
C LEU A 314 -0.79 13.57 -18.49
N LYS A 315 -1.46 13.63 -19.64
CA LYS A 315 -1.19 14.59 -20.74
C LYS A 315 -1.33 16.09 -20.39
N SER A 316 -1.92 16.46 -19.25
CA SER A 316 -2.43 17.83 -19.05
C SER A 316 -1.97 18.59 -17.80
N LYS A 317 -1.35 17.97 -16.79
CA LYS A 317 -0.89 18.71 -15.59
C LYS A 317 0.37 18.10 -14.98
N GLN A 318 1.29 18.96 -14.58
CA GLN A 318 2.39 18.65 -13.68
C GLN A 318 1.81 18.22 -12.32
N LEU A 319 2.29 17.11 -11.76
CA LEU A 319 1.89 16.69 -10.42
C LEU A 319 2.42 17.72 -9.41
N LYS A 320 1.57 18.29 -8.57
CA LYS A 320 2.02 19.34 -7.64
C LYS A 320 2.90 18.76 -6.54
N GLN A 321 2.62 17.55 -6.07
CA GLN A 321 3.35 16.96 -4.96
C GLN A 321 3.55 15.45 -5.13
N PHE A 322 4.78 14.99 -4.91
CA PHE A 322 5.11 13.57 -4.83
C PHE A 322 5.78 13.30 -3.51
N ARG A 323 5.24 12.38 -2.72
CA ARG A 323 5.83 11.93 -1.45
C ARG A 323 6.31 10.51 -1.58
N LEU A 324 7.51 10.26 -1.05
CA LEU A 324 8.16 8.96 -1.05
C LEU A 324 8.61 8.65 0.37
N SER A 325 8.21 7.51 0.91
CA SER A 325 8.60 7.09 2.26
C SER A 325 9.25 5.72 2.23
N PHE A 326 10.36 5.58 2.95
CA PHE A 326 11.07 4.33 3.18
C PHE A 326 11.12 4.05 4.69
N GLU A 327 10.51 2.95 5.12
CA GLU A 327 10.63 2.45 6.49
C GLU A 327 11.97 1.72 6.70
N ASP A 328 12.42 1.69 7.95
CA ASP A 328 13.75 1.24 8.38
C ASP A 328 14.06 -0.20 7.91
N ASP A 329 13.05 -1.06 7.97
CA ASP A 329 13.15 -2.50 7.71
C ASP A 329 13.09 -2.87 6.22
N PHE A 330 12.97 -1.91 5.29
CA PHE A 330 12.84 -2.21 3.86
C PHE A 330 14.17 -2.65 3.23
N THR A 331 14.56 -3.93 3.35
CA THR A 331 15.90 -4.51 3.06
C THR A 331 16.58 -4.27 1.70
N GLY A 332 16.09 -3.43 0.78
CA GLY A 332 16.64 -3.29 -0.58
C GLY A 332 16.94 -1.88 -1.05
N THR A 333 17.95 -1.18 -0.52
CA THR A 333 18.43 0.10 -1.11
C THR A 333 18.76 -0.10 -2.59
N GLU A 334 19.46 -1.19 -2.89
CA GLU A 334 19.79 -1.55 -4.26
C GLU A 334 18.54 -1.88 -5.09
N MET A 335 17.51 -2.49 -4.49
CA MET A 335 16.24 -2.73 -5.17
C MET A 335 15.56 -1.40 -5.50
N VAL A 336 15.41 -0.47 -4.54
CA VAL A 336 14.83 0.86 -4.79
C VAL A 336 15.63 1.60 -5.85
N THR A 337 16.95 1.68 -5.72
CA THR A 337 17.80 2.34 -6.71
C THR A 337 17.62 1.70 -8.09
N ARG A 338 17.68 0.37 -8.21
CA ARG A 338 17.41 -0.37 -9.47
C ARG A 338 15.98 -0.14 -10.00
N MET A 339 15.00 0.01 -9.10
CA MET A 339 13.63 0.34 -9.47
C MET A 339 13.60 1.70 -10.15
N PHE A 340 14.21 2.73 -9.55
CA PHE A 340 14.23 4.09 -10.10
C PHE A 340 15.11 4.22 -11.34
N GLU A 341 16.28 3.56 -11.41
CA GLU A 341 17.21 3.59 -12.55
C GLU A 341 16.53 3.38 -13.91
N ARG A 342 15.56 2.47 -13.95
CA ARG A 342 14.83 2.06 -15.16
C ARG A 342 13.57 2.87 -15.45
N LEU A 343 13.24 3.84 -14.60
CA LEU A 343 12.11 4.73 -14.78
C LEU A 343 12.51 5.93 -15.64
N GLU A 344 11.52 6.46 -16.33
CA GLU A 344 11.63 7.71 -17.07
C GLU A 344 11.26 8.89 -16.17
N GLU A 345 11.62 10.11 -16.58
CA GLU A 345 11.38 11.30 -15.76
C GLU A 345 9.90 11.66 -15.61
N LEU A 346 9.52 12.05 -14.38
CA LEU A 346 8.18 12.48 -14.01
C LEU A 346 8.14 14.00 -13.72
N PRO A 347 7.22 14.78 -14.31
CA PRO A 347 7.08 16.20 -13.99
C PRO A 347 6.38 16.40 -12.64
N VAL A 348 7.14 16.80 -11.62
CA VAL A 348 6.65 17.05 -10.25
C VAL A 348 7.09 18.43 -9.78
N GLU A 349 6.21 19.19 -9.13
CA GLU A 349 6.54 20.52 -8.58
C GLU A 349 7.22 20.44 -7.20
N LYS A 350 6.71 19.60 -6.30
CA LYS A 350 7.24 19.44 -4.94
C LYS A 350 7.53 17.97 -4.64
N LEU A 351 8.77 17.65 -4.30
CA LEU A 351 9.19 16.31 -3.92
C LEU A 351 9.45 16.25 -2.40
N PHE A 352 8.83 15.27 -1.74
CA PHE A 352 9.04 14.98 -0.33
C PHE A 352 9.58 13.57 -0.21
N ILE A 353 10.71 13.41 0.47
CA ILE A 353 11.31 12.10 0.72
C ILE A 353 11.44 11.92 2.23
N TYR A 354 10.95 10.80 2.73
CA TYR A 354 11.18 10.32 4.08
C TYR A 354 12.01 9.04 4.00
N SER A 355 13.13 9.00 4.71
CA SER A 355 13.99 7.83 4.81
C SER A 355 14.34 7.57 6.28
N GLY A 356 13.72 6.54 6.86
CA GLY A 356 13.92 6.19 8.27
C GLY A 356 15.13 5.28 8.53
N GLY A 357 15.69 4.65 7.50
CA GLY A 357 16.76 3.64 7.66
C GLY A 357 17.94 3.76 6.71
N ARG A 358 17.93 4.74 5.79
CA ARG A 358 18.74 4.64 4.56
C ARG A 358 19.25 5.97 4.04
N GLU A 359 20.39 5.90 3.38
CA GLU A 359 20.92 6.98 2.55
C GLU A 359 20.03 7.18 1.31
N ILE A 360 19.65 8.43 1.05
CA ILE A 360 18.94 8.82 -0.16
C ILE A 360 19.95 9.01 -1.28
N SER A 361 19.74 8.31 -2.39
CA SER A 361 20.64 8.30 -3.53
C SER A 361 20.20 9.32 -4.60
N ASN A 362 21.15 9.80 -5.40
CA ASN A 362 20.88 10.78 -6.46
C ASN A 362 19.95 10.21 -7.56
N GLU A 363 19.98 8.89 -7.77
CA GLU A 363 19.18 8.17 -8.76
C GLU A 363 17.68 8.37 -8.57
N ILE A 364 17.20 8.58 -7.33
CA ILE A 364 15.79 8.86 -7.05
C ILE A 364 15.40 10.24 -7.59
N ILE A 365 16.19 11.27 -7.28
CA ILE A 365 15.92 12.65 -7.70
C ILE A 365 16.02 12.79 -9.22
N MET A 366 16.95 12.08 -9.85
CA MET A 366 17.12 12.08 -11.30
C MET A 366 15.91 11.55 -12.09
N LYS A 367 14.86 11.08 -11.41
CA LYS A 367 13.60 10.65 -12.04
C LYS A 367 12.52 11.70 -11.99
N PHE A 368 12.83 12.91 -11.53
CA PHE A 368 11.90 14.02 -11.59
C PHE A 368 12.42 15.06 -12.58
N LYS A 369 11.56 15.64 -13.43
CA LYS A 369 12.04 16.61 -14.43
C LYS A 369 12.67 17.83 -13.74
N PRO A 370 13.93 18.20 -14.04
CA PRO A 370 14.64 19.26 -13.32
C PRO A 370 13.87 20.58 -13.24
N PHE A 371 13.43 21.12 -14.39
CA PHE A 371 12.75 22.42 -14.45
C PHE A 371 11.31 22.41 -13.95
N ALA A 372 10.74 21.22 -13.73
CA ALA A 372 9.45 21.08 -13.08
C ALA A 372 9.60 21.23 -11.56
N LEU A 373 10.70 20.73 -11.00
CA LEU A 373 10.90 20.57 -9.57
C LEU A 373 11.28 21.89 -8.88
N LYS A 374 10.31 22.51 -8.19
CA LYS A 374 10.51 23.77 -7.46
C LYS A 374 10.94 23.57 -6.02
N LYS A 375 10.55 22.45 -5.40
CA LYS A 375 10.84 22.15 -3.99
C LYS A 375 11.28 20.73 -3.77
N ILE A 376 12.31 20.56 -2.95
CA ILE A 376 12.80 19.26 -2.47
C ILE A 376 12.84 19.33 -0.94
N ALA A 377 12.08 18.47 -0.28
CA ALA A 377 12.07 18.35 1.16
C ALA A 377 12.43 16.92 1.56
N ILE A 378 13.43 16.77 2.40
CA ILE A 378 13.98 15.47 2.77
C ILE A 378 14.04 15.33 4.28
N TYR A 379 13.27 14.40 4.79
CA TYR A 379 13.46 13.87 6.11
C TYR A 379 14.34 12.62 6.05
N SER A 380 15.49 12.64 6.72
CA SER A 380 16.42 11.50 6.79
C SER A 380 16.94 11.35 8.22
N THR A 381 16.89 10.13 8.74
CA THR A 381 17.57 9.76 9.99
C THR A 381 19.08 9.54 9.78
N TYR A 382 19.52 9.42 8.53
CA TYR A 382 20.91 9.21 8.12
C TYR A 382 21.50 10.44 7.43
N PRO A 383 22.84 10.55 7.38
CA PRO A 383 23.50 11.55 6.56
C PRO A 383 23.09 11.44 5.08
N LEU A 384 22.97 12.59 4.42
CA LEU A 384 22.76 12.67 2.97
C LEU A 384 24.07 12.42 2.24
N ARG A 385 24.05 11.55 1.22
CA ARG A 385 25.25 11.25 0.44
C ARG A 385 25.77 12.49 -0.27
N ARG A 386 27.09 12.53 -0.48
CA ARG A 386 27.75 13.67 -1.14
C ARG A 386 27.32 13.85 -2.60
N ASP A 387 27.06 12.75 -3.30
CA ASP A 387 26.64 12.75 -4.71
C ASP A 387 25.21 13.26 -4.91
N PHE A 388 24.35 13.19 -3.88
CA PHE A 388 23.05 13.87 -3.87
C PHE A 388 23.18 15.35 -4.26
N PHE A 389 24.15 16.04 -3.67
CA PHE A 389 24.42 17.46 -3.93
C PHE A 389 25.10 17.74 -5.28
N SER A 390 25.34 16.71 -6.08
CA SER A 390 25.76 16.86 -7.47
C SER A 390 24.61 16.88 -8.48
N SER A 391 23.38 16.65 -8.01
CA SER A 391 22.21 16.66 -8.88
C SER A 391 21.95 18.05 -9.46
N PHE A 392 21.82 18.13 -10.79
CA PHE A 392 21.36 19.34 -11.47
C PHE A 392 20.00 19.84 -10.92
N HIS A 393 19.16 18.92 -10.45
CA HIS A 393 17.84 19.18 -9.86
C HIS A 393 17.88 20.14 -8.67
N LEU A 394 18.92 20.06 -7.83
CA LEU A 394 19.07 20.96 -6.69
C LEU A 394 19.37 22.40 -7.14
N PHE A 395 20.12 22.56 -8.23
CA PHE A 395 20.49 23.88 -8.76
C PHE A 395 19.30 24.60 -9.42
N VAL A 396 18.34 23.85 -9.96
CA VAL A 396 17.15 24.42 -10.59
C VAL A 396 15.94 24.48 -9.66
N SER A 397 16.00 23.82 -8.49
CA SER A 397 14.99 23.96 -7.45
C SER A 397 15.12 25.29 -6.71
N ASN A 398 13.99 25.84 -6.27
CA ASN A 398 13.97 27.08 -5.48
C ASN A 398 14.17 26.78 -3.99
N GLU A 399 13.66 25.65 -3.51
CA GLU A 399 13.58 25.30 -2.10
C GLU A 399 14.21 23.93 -1.84
N PHE A 400 15.14 23.87 -0.88
CA PHE A 400 15.68 22.61 -0.39
C PHE A 400 15.70 22.57 1.13
N ILE A 401 14.94 21.65 1.74
CA ILE A 401 14.88 21.54 3.21
C ILE A 401 15.24 20.13 3.59
N SER A 402 16.14 19.99 4.55
CA SER A 402 16.43 18.70 5.15
C SER A 402 16.84 18.79 6.61
N ASN A 403 16.45 17.78 7.39
CA ASN A 403 17.02 17.51 8.71
C ASN A 403 18.25 16.57 8.64
N GLY A 404 18.53 16.01 7.47
CA GLY A 404 19.64 15.09 7.24
C GLY A 404 20.98 15.81 7.31
N THR A 405 21.95 15.18 7.97
CA THR A 405 23.31 15.70 8.08
C THR A 405 24.03 15.58 6.75
N CYS A 406 24.69 16.63 6.28
CA CYS A 406 25.52 16.60 5.08
C CYS A 406 26.97 16.93 5.40
N HIS A 407 27.87 16.57 4.50
CA HIS A 407 29.27 16.96 4.58
C HIS A 407 29.43 18.45 4.24
N VAL A 408 30.13 19.23 5.08
CA VAL A 408 30.38 20.68 4.90
C VAL A 408 30.81 21.09 3.48
N ARG A 409 31.64 20.27 2.83
CA ARG A 409 32.08 20.41 1.43
C ARG A 409 30.95 20.45 0.40
N VAL A 410 29.69 20.21 0.74
CA VAL A 410 28.56 20.36 -0.21
C VAL A 410 27.79 21.66 -0.02
N LEU A 411 27.98 22.36 1.11
CA LEU A 411 27.23 23.57 1.46
C LEU A 411 27.49 24.73 0.49
N HIS A 412 28.68 24.72 -0.13
CA HIS A 412 29.04 25.64 -1.21
C HIS A 412 28.12 25.55 -2.45
N ARG A 413 27.17 24.62 -2.49
CA ARG A 413 26.22 24.45 -3.60
C ARG A 413 24.83 24.99 -3.29
N LEU A 414 24.59 25.44 -2.06
CA LEU A 414 23.27 25.87 -1.59
C LEU A 414 22.96 27.33 -1.93
N TRP A 415 23.94 28.13 -2.36
CA TRP A 415 23.77 29.57 -2.59
C TRP A 415 22.75 29.91 -3.70
N PHE A 416 22.47 28.98 -4.61
CA PHE A 416 21.46 29.15 -5.65
C PHE A 416 20.02 29.15 -5.10
N LEU A 417 19.80 28.51 -3.96
CA LEU A 417 18.47 28.32 -3.38
C LEU A 417 17.89 29.64 -2.85
N LYS A 418 16.56 29.72 -2.88
CA LYS A 418 15.77 30.76 -2.24
C LYS A 418 15.64 30.49 -0.75
N PHE A 419 15.35 29.23 -0.41
CA PHE A 419 15.24 28.72 0.95
C PHE A 419 16.10 27.47 1.12
N ALA A 420 16.89 27.41 2.20
CA ALA A 420 17.49 26.17 2.64
C ALA A 420 17.53 25.97 4.14
N ARG A 421 17.27 24.75 4.59
CA ARG A 421 17.64 24.28 5.93
C ARG A 421 18.40 22.99 5.79
N ILE A 422 19.55 22.90 6.45
CA ILE A 422 20.40 21.71 6.37
C ILE A 422 21.18 21.53 7.66
N ARG A 423 21.47 20.27 8.00
CA ARG A 423 22.37 19.93 9.11
C ARG A 423 23.75 19.55 8.59
N THR A 424 24.79 19.85 9.34
CA THR A 424 26.17 19.41 9.10
C THR A 424 26.84 19.06 10.42
N GLU A 425 27.98 18.37 10.40
CA GLU A 425 28.66 17.92 11.61
C GLU A 425 29.30 19.10 12.36
N THR A 426 30.41 19.59 11.84
CA THR A 426 31.15 20.74 12.36
C THR A 426 31.55 21.63 11.19
N MET A 427 31.75 22.91 11.46
CA MET A 427 32.27 23.87 10.50
C MET A 427 33.39 24.68 11.12
N THR A 428 34.40 24.94 10.31
CA THR A 428 35.46 25.89 10.62
C THR A 428 35.03 27.33 10.28
N LYS A 429 35.69 28.31 10.89
CA LYS A 429 35.52 29.74 10.54
C LYS A 429 35.65 29.98 9.03
N ASN A 430 36.66 29.38 8.39
CA ASN A 430 36.91 29.56 6.97
C ASN A 430 35.79 28.98 6.09
N GLU A 431 35.16 27.89 6.51
CA GLU A 431 34.03 27.32 5.76
C GLU A 431 32.79 28.22 5.84
N ILE A 432 32.49 28.80 7.02
CA ILE A 432 31.39 29.75 7.18
C ILE A 432 31.63 31.02 6.35
N LEU A 433 32.84 31.58 6.41
CA LEU A 433 33.24 32.73 5.60
C LEU A 433 33.24 32.40 4.09
N GLY A 434 33.61 31.18 3.73
CA GLY A 434 33.54 30.70 2.35
C GLY A 434 32.10 30.66 1.82
N ILE A 435 31.15 30.15 2.61
CA ILE A 435 29.72 30.17 2.25
C ILE A 435 29.21 31.60 2.13
N LEU A 436 29.55 32.47 3.07
CA LEU A 436 29.23 33.90 3.02
C LEU A 436 29.71 34.52 1.71
N GLY A 437 30.99 34.34 1.37
CA GLY A 437 31.57 34.83 0.13
C GLY A 437 30.81 34.34 -1.11
N MET A 438 30.45 33.06 -1.15
CA MET A 438 29.71 32.50 -2.29
C MET A 438 28.28 33.01 -2.43
N ILE A 439 27.57 33.24 -1.32
CA ILE A 439 26.24 33.86 -1.37
C ILE A 439 26.35 35.29 -1.90
N LEU A 440 27.36 36.05 -1.47
CA LEU A 440 27.60 37.41 -1.96
C LEU A 440 27.95 37.42 -3.46
N MET A 441 28.75 36.46 -3.94
CA MET A 441 29.08 36.34 -5.37
C MET A 441 27.87 36.02 -6.27
N LYS A 442 26.71 35.62 -5.72
CA LYS A 442 25.48 35.39 -6.49
C LYS A 442 25.08 36.62 -7.33
N SER A 443 25.28 37.83 -6.80
CA SER A 443 24.93 39.07 -7.48
C SER A 443 25.76 39.34 -8.73
N GLU A 444 26.93 38.71 -8.87
CA GLU A 444 27.79 38.82 -10.06
C GLU A 444 27.28 37.96 -11.23
N ILE A 445 26.40 37.00 -10.94
CA ILE A 445 25.93 36.00 -11.91
C ILE A 445 24.48 36.27 -12.33
N THR A 446 23.66 36.85 -11.44
CA THR A 446 22.24 37.11 -11.71
C THR A 446 21.82 38.50 -11.22
N ASP A 447 21.13 39.26 -12.06
CA ASP A 447 20.59 40.58 -11.71
C ASP A 447 19.52 40.52 -10.61
N GLU A 448 18.81 39.39 -10.51
CA GLU A 448 17.74 39.16 -9.53
C GLU A 448 18.20 38.28 -8.36
N ILE A 449 18.42 38.91 -7.20
CA ILE A 449 18.71 38.22 -5.94
C ILE A 449 17.39 37.73 -5.30
N ASP A 450 16.87 36.59 -5.73
CA ASP A 450 15.75 35.89 -5.07
C ASP A 450 16.24 34.99 -3.90
N PHE A 451 17.25 35.45 -3.17
CA PHE A 451 17.72 34.79 -1.95
C PHE A 451 16.92 35.29 -0.74
N ARG A 452 16.32 34.39 0.04
CA ARG A 452 15.53 34.76 1.22
C ARG A 452 16.16 34.29 2.51
N GLU A 453 16.43 33.00 2.66
CA GLU A 453 16.86 32.47 3.94
C GLU A 453 17.56 31.12 3.86
N ILE A 454 18.72 31.00 4.50
CA ILE A 454 19.42 29.73 4.70
C ILE A 454 19.76 29.57 6.19
N LYS A 455 19.36 28.43 6.78
CA LYS A 455 19.75 28.00 8.12
C LYS A 455 20.65 26.76 8.01
N ILE A 456 21.89 26.88 8.48
CA ILE A 456 22.83 25.75 8.57
C ILE A 456 22.96 25.39 10.05
N GLU A 457 22.41 24.24 10.40
CA GLU A 457 22.49 23.67 11.75
C GLU A 457 23.74 22.79 11.84
N MET A 458 24.56 23.00 12.86
CA MET A 458 25.74 22.21 13.14
C MET A 458 25.45 21.29 14.32
N ASN A 459 25.99 20.06 14.32
CA ASN A 459 25.88 19.19 15.48
C ASN A 459 26.66 19.79 16.67
N HIS A 460 27.82 20.38 16.37
CA HIS A 460 28.67 21.02 17.35
C HIS A 460 29.50 22.15 16.72
N ILE A 461 29.66 23.24 17.45
CA ILE A 461 30.59 24.32 17.13
C ILE A 461 31.49 24.53 18.34
N PRO A 462 32.82 24.34 18.21
CA PRO A 462 33.77 24.65 19.28
C PRO A 462 33.65 26.12 19.74
N ASP A 463 33.84 26.38 21.04
CA ASP A 463 33.70 27.73 21.61
C ASP A 463 34.67 28.75 21.00
N ASP A 464 35.90 28.35 20.74
CA ASP A 464 36.91 29.19 20.09
C ASP A 464 36.49 29.60 18.66
N VAL A 465 35.89 28.67 17.90
CA VAL A 465 35.34 28.95 16.57
C VAL A 465 34.13 29.85 16.66
N TYR A 466 33.22 29.58 17.61
CA TYR A 466 32.02 30.38 17.84
C TYR A 466 32.36 31.84 18.18
N ASP A 467 33.29 32.05 19.11
CA ASP A 467 33.74 33.37 19.54
C ASP A 467 34.48 34.10 18.42
N ALA A 468 35.38 33.40 17.72
CA ALA A 468 36.14 33.98 16.61
C ALA A 468 35.24 34.48 15.46
N ILE A 469 34.11 33.81 15.21
CA ILE A 469 33.13 34.25 14.21
C ILE A 469 32.27 35.39 14.74
N ASN A 470 31.79 35.31 15.98
CA ASN A 470 30.98 36.37 16.58
C ASN A 470 31.75 37.70 16.71
N ILE A 471 33.06 37.64 16.98
CA ILE A 471 33.98 38.79 16.97
C ILE A 471 34.15 39.31 15.53
N GLU A 472 34.42 38.45 14.56
CA GLU A 472 34.57 38.84 13.15
C GLU A 472 33.32 39.52 12.60
N PHE A 473 32.14 39.03 12.99
CA PHE A 473 30.86 39.58 12.59
C PHE A 473 30.43 40.77 13.47
N GLU A 474 31.17 41.09 14.53
CA GLU A 474 30.83 42.12 15.53
C GLU A 474 29.42 41.95 16.12
N THR A 475 28.91 40.71 16.16
CA THR A 475 27.55 40.40 16.64
C THR A 475 27.52 40.11 18.12
N PHE A 476 28.59 39.51 18.67
CA PHE A 476 28.74 39.17 20.09
C PHE A 476 27.53 38.42 20.66
N ASN A 477 26.94 37.50 19.88
CA ASN A 477 25.76 36.75 20.33
C ASN A 477 26.15 35.72 21.39
N GLN A 478 25.35 35.63 22.46
CA GLN A 478 25.42 34.49 23.38
C GLN A 478 24.77 33.26 22.75
N ARG A 479 25.25 32.06 23.08
CA ARG A 479 24.75 30.80 22.48
C ARG A 479 23.23 30.64 22.62
N ASN A 480 22.66 31.05 23.75
CA ASN A 480 21.23 30.89 24.05
C ASN A 480 20.42 32.16 23.81
N THR A 481 20.89 33.09 22.98
CA THR A 481 20.13 34.31 22.69
C THR A 481 18.85 33.99 21.91
N GLU A 482 17.70 34.47 22.41
CA GLU A 482 16.42 34.39 21.69
C GLU A 482 16.36 35.38 20.52
N ASN A 483 17.11 36.48 20.63
CA ASN A 483 17.11 37.58 19.67
C ASN A 483 18.55 37.82 19.17
N PRO A 484 19.04 37.03 18.20
CA PRO A 484 20.40 37.17 17.70
C PRO A 484 20.58 38.50 16.96
N ARG A 485 21.72 39.14 17.19
CA ARG A 485 22.20 40.27 16.40
C ARG A 485 22.75 39.75 15.08
N PHE A 486 22.44 40.47 14.00
CA PHE A 486 22.90 40.13 12.66
C PHE A 486 23.94 41.13 12.19
N ALA A 487 25.04 40.63 11.64
CA ALA A 487 25.96 41.40 10.81
C ALA A 487 25.33 41.66 9.44
N GLU A 488 25.59 42.82 8.85
CA GLU A 488 25.08 43.17 7.52
C GLU A 488 26.24 43.29 6.52
N PHE A 489 26.12 42.59 5.40
CA PHE A 489 27.08 42.60 4.31
C PHE A 489 26.40 43.09 3.04
N PRO A 490 26.85 44.20 2.42
CA PRO A 490 26.29 44.65 1.14
C PRO A 490 26.65 43.65 0.03
N PHE A 491 25.74 43.43 -0.92
CA PHE A 491 26.09 42.66 -2.12
C PHE A 491 27.04 43.48 -3.02
N PRO A 492 27.89 42.80 -3.82
CA PRO A 492 28.63 43.43 -4.91
C PRO A 492 27.73 44.18 -5.92
N GLU A 493 28.33 44.98 -6.79
CA GLU A 493 27.63 45.57 -7.93
C GLU A 493 26.96 44.50 -8.80
N PRO A 494 25.74 44.75 -9.34
CA PRO A 494 24.98 46.01 -9.30
C PRO A 494 24.06 46.17 -8.08
N ASN A 495 24.11 45.26 -7.09
CA ASN A 495 23.11 45.12 -6.04
C ASN A 495 23.54 45.70 -4.67
N GLN A 496 24.41 46.72 -4.65
CA GLN A 496 25.00 47.28 -3.42
C GLN A 496 23.97 47.86 -2.43
N ASP A 497 22.77 48.20 -2.90
CA ASP A 497 21.65 48.63 -2.07
C ASP A 497 21.04 47.50 -1.23
N LYS A 498 21.25 46.24 -1.66
CA LYS A 498 20.79 45.04 -0.99
C LYS A 498 21.84 44.56 0.01
N LYS A 499 21.35 43.99 1.12
CA LYS A 499 22.20 43.48 2.19
C LYS A 499 21.87 42.03 2.52
N LEU A 500 22.92 41.24 2.72
CA LEU A 500 22.87 39.93 3.34
C LEU A 500 23.07 40.09 4.84
N LYS A 501 22.19 39.52 5.65
CA LYS A 501 22.30 39.53 7.10
C LYS A 501 22.75 38.16 7.59
N VAL A 502 23.75 38.10 8.46
CA VAL A 502 24.30 36.84 8.99
C VAL A 502 24.38 36.87 10.50
N ALA A 503 23.95 35.79 11.15
CA ALA A 503 24.11 35.60 12.58
C ALA A 503 24.58 34.17 12.89
N LEU A 504 25.42 34.05 13.91
CA LEU A 504 25.78 32.78 14.53
C LEU A 504 25.25 32.78 15.97
N PHE A 505 24.43 31.78 16.31
CA PHE A 505 23.88 31.59 17.66
C PHE A 505 23.54 30.13 17.88
N GLY A 506 23.67 29.63 19.11
CA GLY A 506 23.58 28.21 19.42
C GLY A 506 24.52 27.39 18.54
N ASN A 507 23.96 26.47 17.76
CA ASN A 507 24.65 25.76 16.70
C ASN A 507 24.10 26.10 15.30
N ILE A 508 23.56 27.29 15.10
CA ILE A 508 22.92 27.69 13.84
C ILE A 508 23.68 28.87 13.25
N CYS A 509 24.14 28.71 12.00
CA CYS A 509 24.55 29.82 11.16
C CYS A 509 23.37 30.22 10.27
N TRP A 510 22.87 31.44 10.44
CA TRP A 510 21.66 31.93 9.82
C TRP A 510 21.96 33.07 8.85
N PHE A 511 21.66 32.84 7.58
CA PHE A 511 21.77 33.81 6.50
C PHE A 511 20.37 34.30 6.09
N ARG A 512 20.15 35.62 6.07
CA ARG A 512 18.90 36.25 5.63
C ARG A 512 19.18 37.22 4.49
N GLY A 513 18.49 37.00 3.39
CA GLY A 513 18.61 37.81 2.19
C GLY A 513 17.86 39.13 2.26
N PRO A 514 17.97 39.94 1.21
CA PRO A 514 17.31 41.24 1.12
C PRO A 514 15.77 41.10 1.05
N ASN A 515 15.28 39.95 0.58
CA ASN A 515 13.86 39.62 0.44
C ASN A 515 13.33 38.75 1.59
N TYR A 516 14.04 38.69 2.72
CA TYR A 516 13.61 37.93 3.89
C TYR A 516 12.23 38.40 4.38
N LYS A 517 11.35 37.45 4.68
CA LYS A 517 10.07 37.69 5.34
C LYS A 517 9.94 36.77 6.54
N TYR A 518 9.57 37.35 7.67
CA TYR A 518 9.37 36.61 8.91
C TYR A 518 8.27 35.55 8.75
N GLY A 519 8.53 34.32 9.20
CA GLY A 519 7.57 33.21 9.21
C GLY A 519 7.59 32.32 7.96
N GLU A 520 8.26 32.70 6.86
CA GLU A 520 8.26 31.89 5.64
C GLU A 520 9.06 30.59 5.82
N MET A 521 10.24 30.64 6.43
CA MET A 521 11.00 29.43 6.73
C MET A 521 10.30 28.56 7.77
N GLU A 522 9.68 29.16 8.79
CA GLU A 522 8.93 28.41 9.80
C GLU A 522 7.73 27.67 9.17
N ALA A 523 7.03 28.27 8.20
CA ALA A 523 5.96 27.58 7.46
C ALA A 523 6.49 26.41 6.63
N VAL A 524 7.67 26.58 6.04
CA VAL A 524 8.37 25.56 5.25
C VAL A 524 8.87 24.41 6.15
N GLU A 525 9.41 24.73 7.34
CA GLU A 525 9.84 23.76 8.36
C GLU A 525 8.63 22.99 8.89
N LYS A 526 7.53 23.68 9.17
CA LYS A 526 6.27 23.05 9.57
C LYS A 526 5.76 22.07 8.52
N GLU A 527 5.89 22.39 7.22
CA GLU A 527 5.54 21.43 6.15
C GLU A 527 6.41 20.16 6.24
N LEU A 528 7.72 20.27 6.53
CA LEU A 528 8.57 19.09 6.73
C LEU A 528 8.16 18.29 7.98
N GLU A 529 7.82 18.95 9.07
CA GLU A 529 7.33 18.31 10.31
C GLU A 529 5.96 17.65 10.13
N GLU A 530 5.04 18.29 9.42
CA GLU A 530 3.75 17.70 9.06
C GLU A 530 3.96 16.47 8.17
N ASN A 531 4.93 16.51 7.25
CA ASN A 531 5.31 15.33 6.46
C ASN A 531 5.94 14.24 7.34
N LEU A 532 6.73 14.60 8.35
CA LEU A 532 7.26 13.65 9.33
C LEU A 532 6.15 13.03 10.18
N ALA A 533 5.21 13.81 10.71
CA ALA A 533 4.07 13.29 11.46
C ALA A 533 3.26 12.30 10.60
N ARG A 534 3.17 12.58 9.29
CA ARG A 534 2.54 11.70 8.29
C ARG A 534 3.34 10.43 7.97
N ALA A 535 4.67 10.49 8.04
CA ALA A 535 5.55 9.39 7.66
C ALA A 535 6.01 8.52 8.85
N GLY A 536 6.36 9.13 9.98
CA GLY A 536 6.93 8.50 11.18
C GLY A 536 5.89 8.07 12.20
N SER A 537 4.66 8.54 12.09
CA SER A 537 3.58 7.88 12.79
C SER A 537 3.25 6.59 12.04
N ARG A 538 3.37 5.45 12.72
CA ARG A 538 2.65 4.21 12.33
C ARG A 538 1.15 4.47 12.07
N ASN A 539 0.63 5.65 12.47
CA ASN A 539 -0.76 6.05 12.63
C ASN A 539 -1.07 7.53 12.19
N GLY A 540 -0.31 8.26 11.36
CA GLY A 540 -0.32 9.76 11.42
C GLY A 540 -0.28 10.56 10.13
N ILE A 541 -0.65 9.97 9.00
CA ILE A 541 -1.64 10.68 8.18
C ILE A 541 -2.82 10.96 9.14
N PRO A 542 -3.56 12.10 9.07
CA PRO A 542 -4.96 12.06 9.50
C PRO A 542 -5.64 11.01 8.62
N MET A 543 -5.35 9.76 8.95
CA MET A 543 -6.02 8.60 8.50
C MET A 543 -7.43 8.85 9.00
N HIS A 544 -8.41 8.48 8.19
CA HIS A 544 -9.35 7.53 8.73
C HIS A 544 -8.55 6.41 9.42
N LYS A 545 -8.12 6.61 10.68
CA LYS A 545 -7.29 5.70 11.49
C LYS A 545 -7.96 4.33 11.60
N ASP A 546 -9.25 4.31 11.33
CA ASP A 546 -10.12 3.16 11.44
C ASP A 546 -10.47 2.55 10.08
N ALA A 547 -10.11 3.18 8.96
CA ALA A 547 -10.53 2.65 7.68
C ALA A 547 -9.71 1.45 7.22
N PHE A 548 -8.47 1.13 7.63
CA PHE A 548 -7.79 -0.07 7.06
C PHE A 548 -6.89 -0.85 8.04
N THR A 549 -6.67 -0.35 9.25
CA THR A 549 -5.83 -0.98 10.29
C THR A 549 -6.64 -1.63 11.41
N GLN A 550 -7.89 -1.22 11.59
CA GLN A 550 -8.91 -1.93 12.36
C GLN A 550 -10.21 -1.91 11.56
N LYS A 551 -10.15 -2.35 10.29
CA LYS A 551 -11.40 -2.88 9.74
C LYS A 551 -11.64 -4.16 10.50
N THR A 552 -12.59 -4.09 11.43
CA THR A 552 -13.23 -5.30 11.95
C THR A 552 -13.92 -5.91 10.75
N TYR A 553 -13.26 -6.92 10.19
CA TYR A 553 -13.95 -7.83 9.29
C TYR A 553 -15.01 -8.55 10.12
N THR A 554 -16.02 -9.08 9.49
CA THR A 554 -17.02 -9.87 10.20
C THR A 554 -17.07 -11.27 9.62
N ARG A 555 -17.33 -12.24 10.50
CA ARG A 555 -17.62 -13.63 10.10
C ARG A 555 -18.83 -13.67 9.18
N ALA A 556 -18.82 -14.63 8.25
CA ALA A 556 -20.02 -14.98 7.49
C ALA A 556 -21.12 -15.49 8.43
N LYS A 557 -22.37 -15.13 8.10
CA LYS A 557 -23.56 -15.79 8.67
C LYS A 557 -23.44 -17.30 8.43
N GLY A 558 -23.55 -18.11 9.48
CA GLY A 558 -23.34 -19.57 9.43
C GLY A 558 -21.97 -20.07 9.93
N TYR A 559 -21.06 -19.18 10.34
CA TYR A 559 -19.90 -19.52 11.20
C TYR A 559 -20.12 -19.16 12.67
N GLU A 560 -21.30 -18.63 13.01
CA GLU A 560 -21.72 -18.55 14.40
C GLU A 560 -21.95 -19.99 14.87
N LEU A 561 -21.02 -20.49 15.68
CA LEU A 561 -21.29 -21.69 16.46
C LEU A 561 -22.57 -21.41 17.24
N GLU A 562 -23.61 -22.20 17.01
CA GLU A 562 -24.59 -22.46 18.07
C GLU A 562 -23.79 -23.10 19.20
N VAL A 563 -23.25 -22.26 20.08
CA VAL A 563 -22.83 -22.72 21.38
C VAL A 563 -24.15 -23.13 22.01
N GLU A 564 -24.48 -24.42 21.93
CA GLU A 564 -25.36 -25.02 22.90
C GLU A 564 -24.74 -24.64 24.25
N GLU A 565 -25.34 -23.68 24.94
CA GLU A 565 -25.11 -23.46 26.36
C GLU A 565 -25.58 -24.74 27.09
N GLU A 566 -24.86 -25.84 26.93
CA GLU A 566 -24.83 -26.88 27.94
C GLU A 566 -24.20 -26.23 29.16
N GLY A 567 -25.07 -25.71 30.01
CA GLY A 567 -24.73 -25.17 31.31
C GLY A 567 -24.14 -26.24 32.21
N GLU A 568 -22.88 -26.62 31.98
CA GLU A 568 -22.02 -27.08 33.05
C GLU A 568 -21.45 -25.85 33.75
N LYS A 569 -22.11 -25.50 34.86
CA LYS A 569 -21.52 -24.65 35.89
C LYS A 569 -20.19 -25.29 36.31
N PHE A 570 -19.09 -24.80 35.75
CA PHE A 570 -17.81 -24.87 36.46
C PHE A 570 -17.97 -24.02 37.73
N GLU A 571 -18.20 -24.70 38.86
CA GLU A 571 -17.94 -24.12 40.16
C GLU A 571 -16.50 -23.61 40.14
N GLN A 572 -16.33 -22.29 40.24
CA GLN A 572 -15.03 -21.69 40.51
C GLN A 572 -14.57 -22.23 41.87
N GLU A 573 -13.62 -23.16 41.85
CA GLU A 573 -12.76 -23.44 43.00
C GLU A 573 -12.06 -22.12 43.36
N VAL A 574 -12.54 -21.50 44.44
CA VAL A 574 -11.91 -20.36 45.08
C VAL A 574 -10.60 -20.86 45.67
N LEU A 575 -9.48 -20.53 45.01
CA LEU A 575 -8.15 -20.63 45.61
C LEU A 575 -8.08 -19.65 46.80
N PRO A 576 -7.60 -20.09 47.98
CA PRO A 576 -7.51 -19.21 49.14
C PRO A 576 -6.31 -18.25 49.02
N ASP A 577 -6.53 -17.00 49.46
CA ASP A 577 -5.53 -15.97 49.64
C ASP A 577 -4.34 -16.45 50.51
N PRO A 578 -3.08 -16.21 50.12
CA PRO A 578 -1.93 -16.62 50.91
C PRO A 578 -1.34 -15.43 51.69
N VAL A 579 -2.01 -14.96 52.74
CA VAL A 579 -1.33 -14.15 53.79
C VAL A 579 -1.97 -14.44 55.16
N GLU A 580 -1.10 -14.83 56.09
CA GLU A 580 -1.29 -14.90 57.55
C GLU A 580 -2.18 -16.01 58.13
N ALA A 581 -1.52 -17.07 58.62
CA ALA A 581 -1.43 -17.40 60.06
C ALA A 581 -1.53 -18.91 60.33
N VAL A 582 -0.38 -19.57 60.54
CA VAL A 582 -0.28 -20.65 61.55
C VAL A 582 1.14 -20.63 62.12
N ALA A 583 1.28 -20.18 63.37
CA ALA A 583 2.28 -20.66 64.32
C ALA A 583 1.91 -20.20 65.76
N GLU A 584 0.80 -20.71 66.29
CA GLU A 584 0.78 -21.26 67.66
C GLU A 584 1.12 -22.76 67.45
N GLU A 585 1.95 -23.46 68.21
CA GLU A 585 2.33 -23.40 69.61
C GLU A 585 3.79 -23.86 69.73
N LEU A 586 4.57 -23.23 70.61
CA LEU A 586 5.63 -23.90 71.39
C LEU A 586 5.96 -22.98 72.57
N ASP A 587 5.16 -23.09 73.62
CA ASP A 587 5.62 -22.79 74.97
C ASP A 587 6.69 -23.83 75.34
N ILE A 588 7.84 -23.40 75.89
CA ILE A 588 8.61 -24.04 76.97
C ILE A 588 10.00 -23.36 77.13
N ILE A 589 10.14 -22.63 78.25
CA ILE A 589 11.29 -22.62 79.18
C ILE A 589 12.67 -22.20 78.63
N LEU A 590 13.02 -20.91 78.82
CA LEU A 590 14.13 -20.34 79.63
C LEU A 590 14.52 -18.93 79.16
#